data_AF-A0A2N9LLN7-F1
#
_entry.id   AF-A0A2N9LLN7-F1
#
_cell.length_a   1.000
_cell.length_b   1.000
_cell.length_c   1.000
_cell.angle_alpha   90.00
_cell.angle_beta   90.00
_cell.angle_gamma   90.00
#
_symmetry.space_group_name_H-M   'P 1'
#
loop_
_entity.id
_entity.type
_entity.pdbx_description
1 polymer ?
#
loop_
_entity_poly.entity_id
_entity_poly.type
_entity_poly.pdbx_seq_one_letter_code
_entity_poly.pdbx_strand_id
1 'polypeptide(L)'
;MPPSDPDIKLAAAVIHESYAVLKALGHKIVPFSQRVAAVTPVFVLAFLFRLLLNSRFFEDGGIYHAQQAPDELQALADDLRAAVIRSGVPTPAIRKVLEMK
;
A
#
# COMPACT_ATOMS: atom_id res chain seq x y z
N MET A 1 -1.21 -15.50 -11.64
CA MET A 1 -0.39 -16.21 -10.63
C MET A 1 -0.53 -15.43 -9.32
N PRO A 2 -0.88 -16.07 -8.20
CA PRO A 2 -1.01 -15.37 -6.93
C PRO A 2 0.35 -14.80 -6.50
N PRO A 3 0.37 -13.63 -5.81
CA PRO A 3 1.61 -12.98 -5.40
C PRO A 3 2.39 -13.85 -4.40
N SER A 4 3.72 -13.72 -4.41
CA SER A 4 4.57 -14.48 -3.49
C SER A 4 4.41 -13.99 -2.04
N ASP A 5 4.67 -14.85 -1.06
CA ASP A 5 4.63 -14.46 0.36
C ASP A 5 5.54 -13.24 0.70
N PRO A 6 6.75 -13.11 0.14
CA PRO A 6 7.55 -11.89 0.25
C PRO A 6 6.85 -10.63 -0.28
N ASP A 7 6.16 -10.73 -1.42
CA ASP A 7 5.46 -9.59 -2.03
C ASP A 7 4.25 -9.17 -1.19
N ILE A 8 3.51 -10.14 -0.62
CA ILE A 8 2.39 -9.87 0.27
C ILE A 8 2.85 -9.14 1.54
N LYS A 9 3.97 -9.58 2.13
CA LYS A 9 4.57 -8.90 3.29
C LYS A 9 5.05 -7.50 2.93
N LEU A 10 5.63 -7.33 1.75
CA LEU A 10 6.06 -6.03 1.26
C LEU A 10 4.86 -5.08 1.06
N ALA A 11 3.77 -5.56 0.45
CA ALA A 11 2.54 -4.79 0.29
C ALA A 11 1.94 -4.36 1.64
N ALA A 12 1.90 -5.27 2.62
CA ALA A 12 1.45 -4.94 3.98
C ALA A 12 2.32 -3.87 4.65
N ALA A 13 3.65 -3.96 4.49
CA ALA A 13 4.58 -2.97 5.00
C ALA A 13 4.41 -1.61 4.32
N VAL A 14 4.25 -1.59 2.99
CA VAL A 14 3.98 -0.37 2.20
C VAL A 14 2.74 0.34 2.72
N ILE A 15 1.62 -0.37 2.92
CA ILE A 15 0.38 0.23 3.41
C ILE A 15 0.57 0.86 4.80
N HIS A 16 1.28 0.17 5.69
CA HIS A 16 1.56 0.69 7.02
C HIS A 16 2.46 1.94 6.99
N GLU A 17 3.49 1.93 6.14
CA GLU A 17 4.34 3.11 5.89
C GLU A 17 3.55 4.27 5.27
N SER A 18 2.60 4.00 4.35
CA SER A 18 1.76 5.03 3.74
C SER A 18 0.91 5.76 4.79
N TYR A 19 0.35 5.06 5.77
CA TYR A 19 -0.36 5.72 6.86
C TYR A 19 0.56 6.57 7.75
N ALA A 20 1.80 6.12 7.99
CA ALA A 20 2.79 6.90 8.73
C ALA A 20 3.15 8.19 7.98
N VAL A 21 3.37 8.11 6.67
CA VAL A 21 3.59 9.26 5.78
C VAL A 21 2.42 10.24 5.84
N LEU A 22 1.19 9.76 5.63
CA LEU A 22 -0.01 10.60 5.66
C LEU A 22 -0.17 11.31 7.01
N LYS A 23 0.05 10.58 8.11
CA LYS A 23 -0.04 11.15 9.46
C LYS A 23 1.04 12.20 9.71
N ALA A 24 2.28 11.97 9.26
CA ALA A 24 3.39 12.93 9.40
C ALA A 24 3.14 14.23 8.62
N LEU A 25 2.45 14.14 7.48
CA LEU A 25 2.02 15.29 6.68
C LEU A 25 0.77 15.99 7.25
N GLY A 26 0.22 15.52 8.38
CA GLY A 26 -0.95 16.13 9.04
C GLY A 26 -2.30 15.69 8.46
N HIS A 27 -2.34 14.70 7.57
CA HIS A 27 -3.60 14.18 7.03
C HIS A 27 -4.35 13.33 8.07
N LYS A 28 -5.68 13.49 8.10
CA LYS A 28 -6.57 12.69 8.93
C LYS A 28 -7.07 11.49 8.13
N ILE A 29 -6.89 10.29 8.69
CA ILE A 29 -7.51 9.08 8.15
C ILE A 29 -8.98 9.07 8.61
N VAL A 30 -9.90 9.39 7.70
CA VAL A 30 -11.32 9.57 8.01
C VAL A 30 -12.06 8.22 8.14
N PRO A 31 -11.96 7.27 7.20
CA PRO A 31 -12.73 6.03 7.29
C PRO A 31 -12.27 5.18 8.47
N PHE A 32 -13.22 4.69 9.28
CA PHE A 32 -12.90 3.87 10.46
C PHE A 32 -12.12 2.61 10.10
N SER A 33 -12.47 1.93 9.01
CA SER A 33 -11.75 0.75 8.50
C SER A 33 -10.27 1.05 8.21
N GLN A 34 -9.98 2.21 7.63
CA GLN A 34 -8.62 2.65 7.33
C GLN A 34 -7.84 3.01 8.61
N ARG A 35 -8.51 3.57 9.61
CA ARG A 35 -7.90 3.80 10.94
C ARG A 35 -7.53 2.49 11.63
N VAL A 36 -8.39 1.47 11.52
CA VAL A 36 -8.11 0.13 12.05
C VAL A 36 -6.90 -0.47 11.33
N ALA A 37 -6.85 -0.39 9.99
CA ALA A 37 -5.70 -0.87 9.22
C ALA A 37 -4.39 -0.19 9.64
N ALA A 38 -4.42 1.12 9.93
CA ALA A 38 -3.24 1.89 10.35
C ALA A 38 -2.65 1.51 11.72
N VAL A 39 -3.40 0.81 12.57
CA VAL A 39 -2.92 0.32 13.88
C VAL A 39 -2.76 -1.20 13.90
N THR A 40 -3.12 -1.88 12.81
CA THR A 40 -3.07 -3.34 12.72
C THR A 40 -1.63 -3.79 12.48
N PRO A 41 -1.12 -4.78 13.23
CA PRO A 41 0.23 -5.31 13.01
C PRO A 41 0.42 -5.82 11.58
N VAL A 42 1.60 -5.58 11.00
CA VAL A 42 1.91 -5.93 9.59
C VAL A 42 1.66 -7.40 9.27
N PHE A 43 1.93 -8.33 10.19
CA PHE A 43 1.69 -9.76 9.96
C PHE A 43 0.21 -10.11 9.83
N VAL A 44 -0.67 -9.41 10.56
CA VAL A 44 -2.13 -9.58 10.45
C VAL A 44 -2.60 -9.00 9.12
N LEU A 45 -2.11 -7.82 8.75
CA LEU A 45 -2.45 -7.20 7.48
C LEU A 45 -1.97 -8.04 6.28
N ALA A 46 -0.77 -8.63 6.36
CA ALA A 46 -0.25 -9.55 5.37
C ALA A 46 -1.13 -10.81 5.23
N PHE A 47 -1.62 -11.37 6.35
CA PHE A 47 -2.56 -12.48 6.31
C PHE A 47 -3.89 -12.09 5.63
N LEU A 48 -4.45 -10.92 5.95
CA LEU A 48 -5.66 -10.41 5.30
C LEU A 48 -5.46 -10.17 3.80
N PHE A 49 -4.31 -9.59 3.41
CA PHE A 49 -3.97 -9.43 2.00
C PHE A 49 -3.81 -10.76 1.29
N ARG A 50 -3.23 -11.77 1.94
CA ARG A 50 -3.17 -13.12 1.37
C ARG A 50 -4.57 -13.66 1.08
N LEU A 51 -5.53 -13.48 1.99
CA LEU A 51 -6.90 -13.92 1.74
C LEU A 51 -7.56 -13.14 0.61
N LEU A 52 -7.39 -11.81 0.58
CA LEU A 52 -7.97 -10.93 -0.45
C LEU A 52 -7.41 -11.21 -1.84
N LEU A 53 -6.08 -11.26 -1.97
CA LEU A 53 -5.37 -11.42 -3.25
C LEU A 53 -5.56 -12.82 -3.86
N ASN A 54 -5.89 -13.82 -3.04
CA ASN A 54 -6.26 -15.16 -3.50
C ASN A 54 -7.78 -15.32 -3.73
N SER A 55 -8.58 -14.27 -3.56
CA SER A 55 -10.01 -14.33 -3.82
C SER A 55 -10.32 -14.06 -5.29
N ARG A 56 -11.35 -14.72 -5.82
CA ARG A 56 -11.84 -14.46 -7.19
C ARG A 56 -12.27 -13.02 -7.40
N PHE A 57 -12.75 -12.37 -6.35
CA PHE A 57 -13.13 -10.96 -6.38
C PHE A 57 -11.95 -10.04 -6.74
N PHE A 58 -10.77 -10.30 -6.17
CA PHE A 58 -9.58 -9.51 -6.50
C PHE A 58 -9.03 -9.86 -7.88
N GLU A 59 -9.08 -11.14 -8.27
CA GLU A 59 -8.65 -11.59 -9.60
C GLU A 59 -9.46 -10.92 -10.71
N ASP A 60 -10.79 -10.90 -10.59
CA ASP A 60 -11.67 -10.36 -11.63
C ASP A 60 -11.77 -8.82 -11.58
N GLY A 61 -11.78 -8.23 -10.38
CA GLY A 61 -11.99 -6.79 -10.21
C GLY A 61 -10.71 -5.99 -10.02
N GLY A 62 -9.85 -6.42 -9.09
CA GLY A 62 -8.66 -5.68 -8.68
C GLY A 62 -7.57 -5.66 -9.76
N ILE A 63 -7.26 -6.84 -10.32
CA ILE A 63 -6.26 -6.95 -11.41
C ILE A 63 -6.77 -6.22 -12.65
N TYR A 64 -8.03 -6.42 -13.02
CA TYR A 64 -8.63 -5.74 -14.16
C TYR A 64 -8.55 -4.22 -14.02
N HIS A 65 -8.97 -3.68 -12.87
CA HIS A 65 -8.91 -2.24 -12.63
C HIS A 65 -7.48 -1.69 -12.70
N ALA A 66 -6.51 -2.39 -12.09
CA ALA A 66 -5.10 -1.99 -12.16
C ALA A 66 -4.54 -2.01 -13.60
N GLN A 67 -4.99 -2.94 -14.44
CA GLN A 67 -4.57 -3.02 -15.84
C GLN A 67 -5.22 -1.95 -16.74
N GLN A 68 -6.41 -1.47 -16.38
CA GLN A 68 -7.14 -0.48 -17.17
C GLN A 68 -6.75 0.98 -16.84
N ALA A 69 -6.05 1.23 -15.74
CA ALA A 69 -5.70 2.58 -15.28
C ALA A 69 -4.18 2.76 -15.01
N PRO A 70 -3.31 2.46 -16.01
CA PRO A 70 -1.85 2.53 -15.80
C PRO A 70 -1.35 3.95 -15.55
N ASP A 71 -2.00 4.95 -16.14
CA ASP A 71 -1.74 6.37 -15.94
C ASP A 71 -2.14 6.83 -14.54
N GLU A 72 -3.29 6.40 -14.03
CA GLU A 72 -3.72 6.68 -12.65
C GLU A 72 -2.76 6.07 -11.62
N LEU A 73 -2.30 4.82 -11.85
CA LEU A 73 -1.33 4.17 -10.99
C LEU A 73 0.03 4.87 -11.01
N GLN A 74 0.47 5.36 -12.16
CA GLN A 74 1.71 6.13 -12.26
C GLN A 74 1.60 7.48 -11.54
N ALA A 75 0.49 8.21 -11.72
CA ALA A 75 0.24 9.45 -11.00
C ALA A 75 0.21 9.23 -9.48
N LEU A 76 -0.45 8.15 -9.03
CA LEU A 76 -0.45 7.74 -7.63
C LEU A 76 0.96 7.43 -7.11
N ALA A 77 1.79 6.76 -7.91
CA ALA A 77 3.18 6.49 -7.56
C ALA A 77 3.99 7.80 -7.41
N ASP A 78 3.81 8.76 -8.30
CA ASP A 78 4.51 10.04 -8.26
C ASP A 78 4.08 10.90 -7.06
N ASP A 79 2.78 10.94 -6.75
CA ASP A 79 2.25 11.59 -5.55
C ASP A 79 2.80 10.93 -4.28
N LEU A 80 2.88 9.60 -4.25
CA LEU A 80 3.44 8.87 -3.12
C LEU A 80 4.94 9.16 -2.95
N ARG A 81 5.72 9.24 -4.04
CA ARG A 81 7.15 9.65 -3.99
C ARG A 81 7.27 11.04 -3.37
N ALA A 82 6.49 12.00 -3.84
CA ALA A 82 6.50 13.36 -3.32
C ALA A 82 6.11 13.41 -1.84
N ALA A 83 5.10 12.65 -1.43
CA ALA A 83 4.66 12.55 -0.05
C ALA A 83 5.76 11.96 0.86
N VAL A 84 6.41 10.87 0.44
CA VAL A 84 7.54 10.26 1.17
C VAL A 84 8.65 11.28 1.39
N ILE A 85 9.09 11.97 0.32
CA ILE A 85 10.16 12.97 0.38
C ILE A 85 9.80 14.08 1.37
N ARG A 86 8.57 14.60 1.30
CA ARG A 86 8.10 15.69 2.17
C ARG A 86 7.93 15.27 3.63
N SER A 87 7.56 14.02 3.89
CA SER A 87 7.24 13.54 5.24
C SER A 87 8.47 13.39 6.14
N GLY A 88 9.65 13.13 5.56
CA GLY A 88 10.86 12.81 6.31
C GLY A 88 10.81 11.49 7.10
N VAL A 89 9.74 10.69 6.95
CA VAL A 89 9.58 9.41 7.65
C VAL A 89 10.43 8.33 6.97
N PRO A 90 11.09 7.42 7.73
CA PRO A 90 11.71 6.24 7.15
C PRO A 90 10.67 5.32 6.50
N THR A 91 10.81 5.07 5.20
CA THR A 91 9.88 4.23 4.42
C THR A 91 10.62 3.19 3.55
N PRO A 92 11.34 2.24 4.16
CA PRO A 92 12.14 1.26 3.42
C PRO A 92 11.30 0.38 2.48
N ALA A 93 10.06 0.02 2.83
CA ALA A 93 9.19 -0.77 1.97
C ALA A 93 8.72 0.02 0.75
N ILE A 94 8.25 1.27 0.94
CA ILE A 94 7.83 2.14 -0.17
C ILE A 94 9.02 2.43 -1.08
N ARG A 95 10.19 2.74 -0.53
CA ARG A 95 11.40 3.00 -1.32
C ARG A 95 11.80 1.80 -2.17
N LYS A 96 11.65 0.57 -1.63
CA LYS A 96 11.90 -0.66 -2.38
C LYS A 96 10.95 -0.83 -3.56
N VAL A 97 9.65 -0.54 -3.38
CA VAL A 97 8.64 -0.68 -4.45
C VAL A 97 8.76 0.42 -5.51
N LEU A 98 9.07 1.63 -5.10
CA LEU A 98 9.17 2.79 -6.00
C LEU A 98 10.57 2.99 -6.60
N GLU A 99 11.50 2.04 -6.32
CA GLU A 99 12.91 2.06 -6.73
C GLU A 99 13.63 3.37 -6.37
N MET A 100 13.30 3.91 -5.21
CA MET A 100 13.88 5.15 -4.70
C MET A 100 15.24 4.86 -4.06
N LYS A 101 16.25 5.68 -4.38
CA LYS A 101 17.55 5.67 -3.71
C LYS A 101 17.47 6.20 -2.28
#